data_AF-A0A3D4RXF2-F1
#
_entry.id   AF-A0A3D4RXF2-F1
#
_cell.length_a   1.000
_cell.length_b   1.000
_cell.length_c   1.000
_cell.angle_alpha   90.00
_cell.angle_beta   90.00
_cell.angle_gamma   90.00
#
_symmetry.space_group_name_H-M   'P 1'
#
loop_
_entity.id
_entity.type
_entity.pdbx_description
1 polymer ?
#
loop_
_entity_poly.entity_id
_entity_poly.type
_entity_poly.pdbx_seq_one_letter_code
_entity_poly.pdbx_strand_id
1 'polypeptide(L)'
;MSKPTRLSAKIDQLKILLLNAEEFADAMNYFLDELVSDSAFSAAGKPLKDKRIKQRFRGVLQILKERLNIQSAGPPQMIATVSLKEYQLSHGAFMLGDRLGMAFYFRDLDMGLCALGALDGSGEVVFTRFSVYDQVGAKKSFHTDRSGRRH
;
A
#
# COMPACT_ATOMS: atom_id res chain seq x y z
N MET A 1 19.22 -2.18 17.09
CA MET A 1 18.88 -3.52 16.55
C MET A 1 19.61 -3.71 15.23
N SER A 2 20.17 -4.89 14.97
CA SER A 2 20.83 -5.19 13.68
C SER A 2 19.79 -5.33 12.56
N LYS A 3 20.07 -4.77 11.37
CA LYS A 3 19.18 -4.89 10.20
C LYS A 3 19.07 -6.36 9.73
N PRO A 4 17.88 -6.85 9.36
CA PRO A 4 17.72 -8.21 8.86
C PRO A 4 18.36 -8.38 7.48
N THR A 5 19.04 -9.50 7.25
CA THR A 5 19.76 -9.79 6.01
C THR A 5 18.98 -10.70 5.04
N ARG A 6 18.05 -11.51 5.55
CA ARG A 6 17.21 -12.40 4.73
C ARG A 6 15.97 -11.66 4.25
N LEU A 7 15.59 -11.86 2.98
CA LEU A 7 14.41 -11.25 2.38
C LEU A 7 13.14 -11.47 3.20
N SER A 8 12.88 -12.70 3.65
CA SER A 8 11.71 -13.02 4.49
C SER A 8 11.66 -12.18 5.78
N ALA A 9 12.80 -12.07 6.47
CA ALA A 9 12.89 -11.27 7.69
C ALA A 9 12.70 -9.76 7.42
N LYS A 10 13.16 -9.25 6.27
CA LYS A 10 12.89 -7.87 5.86
C LYS A 10 11.42 -7.63 5.55
N ILE A 11 10.75 -8.59 4.90
CA ILE A 11 9.31 -8.53 4.65
C ILE A 11 8.53 -8.52 5.95
N ASP A 12 8.88 -9.40 6.90
CA ASP A 12 8.24 -9.45 8.22
C ASP A 12 8.47 -8.14 8.99
N GLN A 13 9.67 -7.56 8.90
CA GLN A 13 9.96 -6.25 9.46
C GLN A 13 9.09 -5.15 8.84
N LEU A 14 8.90 -5.14 7.52
CA LEU A 14 8.01 -4.17 6.87
C LEU A 14 6.57 -4.32 7.36
N LYS A 15 6.07 -5.56 7.57
CA LYS A 15 4.73 -5.79 8.14
C LYS A 15 4.64 -5.21 9.56
N ILE A 16 5.65 -5.43 10.39
CA ILE A 16 5.71 -4.88 11.75
C ILE A 16 5.68 -3.35 11.71
N LEU A 17 6.48 -2.72 10.83
CA LEU A 17 6.49 -1.27 10.64
C LEU A 17 5.13 -0.78 10.16
N LEU A 18 4.50 -1.43 9.17
CA LEU A 18 3.19 -1.03 8.66
C LEU A 18 2.10 -1.03 9.76
N LEU A 19 2.11 -2.07 10.61
CA LEU A 19 1.10 -2.24 11.67
C LEU A 19 1.31 -1.26 12.82
N ASN A 20 2.56 -1.01 13.21
CA ASN A 20 2.92 -0.29 14.43
C ASN A 20 3.51 1.11 14.20
N ALA A 21 3.63 1.57 12.95
CA ALA A 21 4.20 2.87 12.64
C ALA A 21 3.40 4.00 13.32
N GLU A 22 4.10 4.79 14.13
CA GLU A 22 3.66 6.12 14.54
C GLU A 22 3.86 7.10 13.39
N GLU A 23 5.00 6.98 12.68
CA GLU A 23 5.35 7.74 11.50
C GLU A 23 5.32 6.85 10.25
N PHE A 24 4.40 7.11 9.31
CA PHE A 24 4.27 6.29 8.10
C PHE A 24 5.48 6.40 7.16
N ALA A 25 6.25 7.49 7.26
CA ALA A 25 7.50 7.64 6.52
C ALA A 25 8.48 6.49 6.83
N ASP A 26 8.53 5.99 8.06
CA ASP A 26 9.45 4.93 8.44
C ASP A 26 9.20 3.63 7.66
N ALA A 27 7.93 3.25 7.52
CA ALA A 27 7.54 2.07 6.76
C ALA A 27 7.83 2.24 5.25
N MET A 28 7.59 3.43 4.69
CA MET A 28 7.87 3.68 3.28
C MET A 28 9.38 3.77 3.00
N ASN A 29 10.14 4.47 3.84
CA ASN A 29 11.60 4.56 3.73
C ASN A 29 12.22 3.18 3.84
N TYR A 30 11.80 2.37 4.81
CA TYR A 30 12.24 0.98 4.92
C TYR A 30 11.94 0.18 3.64
N PHE A 31 10.74 0.32 3.08
CA PHE A 31 10.39 -0.36 1.84
C PHE A 31 11.32 0.05 0.68
N LEU A 32 11.61 1.34 0.52
CA LEU A 32 12.46 1.85 -0.56
C LEU A 32 13.94 1.50 -0.34
N ASP A 33 14.45 1.70 0.88
CA ASP A 33 15.87 1.63 1.19
C ASP A 33 16.36 0.21 1.45
N GLU A 34 15.51 -0.67 1.98
CA GLU A 34 15.91 -2.02 2.42
C GLU A 34 15.35 -3.15 1.56
N LEU A 35 14.16 -2.98 0.97
CA LEU A 35 13.52 -3.99 0.15
C LEU A 35 13.73 -3.73 -1.34
N VAL A 36 13.39 -2.55 -1.86
CA VAL A 36 13.54 -2.26 -3.30
C VAL A 36 15.01 -2.33 -3.74
N SER A 37 15.95 -1.99 -2.87
CA SER A 37 17.39 -2.10 -3.10
C SER A 37 17.94 -3.54 -3.02
N ASP A 38 17.16 -4.50 -2.50
CA ASP A 38 17.58 -5.89 -2.32
C ASP A 38 17.45 -6.68 -3.64
N SER A 39 18.54 -7.30 -4.07
CA SER A 39 18.56 -8.09 -5.29
C SER A 39 17.63 -9.31 -5.24
N ALA A 40 17.45 -9.92 -4.06
CA ALA A 40 16.52 -11.03 -3.87
C ALA A 40 15.06 -10.57 -3.99
N PHE A 41 14.75 -9.35 -3.55
CA PHE A 41 13.41 -8.76 -3.72
C PHE A 41 13.08 -8.56 -5.20
N SER A 42 14.02 -7.95 -5.94
CA SER A 42 13.88 -7.74 -7.38
C SER A 42 13.75 -9.06 -8.15
N ALA A 43 14.56 -10.08 -7.80
CA ALA A 43 14.51 -11.40 -8.43
C ALA A 43 13.19 -12.16 -8.13
N ALA A 44 12.61 -11.95 -6.95
CA ALA A 44 11.33 -12.57 -6.57
C ALA A 44 10.11 -11.89 -7.23
N GLY A 45 10.26 -10.63 -7.67
CA GLY A 45 9.21 -9.84 -8.27
C GLY A 45 8.73 -10.38 -9.62
N LYS A 46 7.40 -10.50 -9.79
CA LYS A 46 6.77 -10.82 -11.07
C LYS A 46 5.70 -9.78 -11.43
N PRO A 47 5.42 -9.52 -12.71
CA PRO A 47 4.34 -8.61 -13.09
C PRO A 47 3.02 -9.00 -12.42
N LEU A 48 2.35 -8.04 -11.79
CA LEU A 48 1.05 -8.26 -11.16
C LEU A 48 -0.01 -8.54 -12.24
N LYS A 49 -0.56 -9.77 -12.24
CA LYS A 49 -1.64 -10.20 -13.14
C LYS A 49 -3.01 -10.27 -12.46
N ASP A 50 -3.04 -10.22 -11.13
CA ASP A 50 -4.29 -10.35 -10.36
C ASP A 50 -5.16 -9.09 -10.51
N LYS A 51 -6.30 -9.26 -11.20
CA LYS A 51 -7.25 -8.17 -11.47
C LYS A 51 -7.89 -7.63 -10.19
N ARG A 52 -8.07 -8.45 -9.15
CA ARG A 52 -8.66 -8.02 -7.87
C ARG A 52 -7.72 -7.05 -7.17
N ILE A 53 -6.44 -7.39 -7.08
CA ILE A 53 -5.44 -6.49 -6.46
C ILE A 53 -5.31 -5.19 -7.25
N LYS A 54 -5.32 -5.24 -8.60
CA LYS A 54 -5.35 -4.02 -9.42
C LYS A 54 -6.56 -3.14 -9.13
N GLN A 55 -7.73 -3.76 -8.95
CA GLN A 55 -8.95 -3.05 -8.56
C GLN A 55 -8.84 -2.43 -7.16
N ARG A 56 -8.23 -3.14 -6.20
CA ARG A 56 -7.96 -2.62 -4.85
C ARG A 56 -7.08 -1.36 -4.93
N PHE A 57 -5.95 -1.41 -5.65
CA PHE A 57 -5.11 -0.23 -5.87
C PHE A 57 -5.89 0.92 -6.53
N ARG A 58 -6.63 0.64 -7.61
CA ARG A 58 -7.42 1.68 -8.30
C ARG A 58 -8.43 2.35 -7.36
N GLY A 59 -9.10 1.58 -6.50
CA GLY A 59 -10.03 2.12 -5.50
C GLY A 59 -9.33 3.04 -4.50
N VAL A 60 -8.19 2.61 -3.94
CA VAL A 60 -7.38 3.42 -3.02
C VAL A 60 -6.92 4.72 -3.68
N LEU A 61 -6.41 4.65 -4.92
CA LEU A 61 -5.95 5.84 -5.63
C LEU A 61 -7.08 6.80 -6.00
N GLN A 62 -8.28 6.28 -6.28
CA GLN A 62 -9.47 7.10 -6.50
C GLN A 62 -9.86 7.87 -5.23
N ILE A 63 -9.89 7.19 -4.09
CA ILE A 63 -10.13 7.83 -2.79
C ILE A 63 -9.07 8.89 -2.50
N LEU A 64 -7.79 8.59 -2.76
CA LEU A 64 -6.69 9.53 -2.54
C LEU A 64 -6.83 10.78 -3.42
N LYS A 65 -7.15 10.60 -4.71
CA LYS A 65 -7.41 11.70 -5.66
C LYS A 65 -8.53 12.63 -5.15
N GLU A 66 -9.64 12.04 -4.70
CA GLU A 66 -10.80 12.78 -4.18
C GLU A 66 -10.47 13.52 -2.88
N ARG A 67 -9.81 12.84 -1.93
CA ARG A 67 -9.47 13.41 -0.61
C ARG A 67 -8.48 14.57 -0.70
N LEU A 68 -7.56 14.51 -1.65
CA LEU A 68 -6.56 15.56 -1.88
C LEU A 68 -7.00 16.58 -2.93
N ASN A 69 -8.24 16.47 -3.44
CA ASN A 69 -8.79 17.33 -4.49
C ASN A 69 -7.86 17.49 -5.71
N ILE A 70 -7.17 16.41 -6.09
CA ILE A 70 -6.18 16.43 -7.17
C ILE A 70 -6.91 16.50 -8.52
N GLN A 71 -6.66 17.59 -9.24
CA GLN A 71 -7.17 17.78 -10.59
C GLN A 71 -6.29 17.01 -11.58
N SER A 72 -6.83 15.98 -12.22
CA SER A 72 -6.11 15.25 -13.26
C SER A 72 -7.04 14.74 -14.35
N ALA A 73 -6.58 14.86 -15.60
CA ALA A 73 -7.26 14.27 -16.74
C ALA A 73 -7.05 12.75 -16.73
N GLY A 74 -8.13 12.00 -16.49
CA GLY A 74 -8.14 10.54 -16.56
C GLY A 74 -8.23 9.82 -15.20
N PRO A 75 -8.47 8.50 -15.26
CA PRO A 75 -8.59 7.68 -14.07
C PRO A 75 -7.22 7.46 -13.41
N PRO A 76 -7.15 7.35 -12.09
CA PRO A 76 -5.95 6.89 -11.39
C PRO A 76 -5.45 5.54 -11.89
N GLN A 77 -4.15 5.43 -12.13
CA GLN A 77 -3.53 4.18 -12.58
C GLN A 77 -2.20 3.95 -11.88
N MET A 78 -1.98 2.68 -11.54
CA MET A 78 -0.66 2.21 -11.15
C MET A 78 0.22 2.06 -12.40
N ILE A 79 1.49 2.40 -12.25
CA ILE A 79 2.56 2.27 -13.23
C ILE A 79 3.50 1.16 -12.72
N ALA A 80 3.79 0.17 -13.57
CA ALA A 80 4.71 -0.94 -13.25
C ALA A 80 4.37 -1.69 -11.94
N THR A 81 3.21 -2.35 -11.89
CA THR A 81 2.83 -3.16 -10.72
C THR A 81 3.54 -4.51 -10.68
N VAL A 82 4.15 -4.82 -9.55
CA VAL A 82 4.89 -6.05 -9.27
C VAL A 82 4.24 -6.78 -8.10
N SER A 83 4.32 -8.11 -8.10
CA SER A 83 3.85 -8.99 -7.04
C SER A 83 4.95 -9.97 -6.65
N LEU A 84 5.15 -10.12 -5.35
CA LEU A 84 5.94 -11.16 -4.74
C LEU A 84 4.97 -12.13 -4.07
N LYS A 85 4.50 -13.12 -4.85
CA LYS A 85 3.39 -14.01 -4.47
C LYS A 85 3.63 -14.76 -3.16
N GLU A 86 4.84 -15.27 -2.97
CA GLU A 86 5.24 -16.00 -1.75
C GLU A 86 5.03 -15.17 -0.48
N TYR A 87 5.29 -13.87 -0.57
CA TYR A 87 5.19 -12.92 0.53
C TYR A 87 3.83 -12.22 0.61
N GLN A 88 2.91 -12.56 -0.29
CA GLN A 88 1.59 -11.92 -0.40
C GLN A 88 1.65 -10.39 -0.58
N LEU A 89 2.78 -9.90 -1.09
CA LEU A 89 3.06 -8.49 -1.30
C LEU A 89 2.83 -8.11 -2.75
N SER A 90 2.19 -6.96 -2.98
CA SER A 90 2.12 -6.30 -4.27
C SER A 90 2.50 -4.84 -4.12
N HIS A 91 3.21 -4.28 -5.10
CA HIS A 91 3.61 -2.88 -5.07
C HIS A 91 3.68 -2.29 -6.48
N GLY A 92 3.87 -0.99 -6.57
CA GLY A 92 4.13 -0.30 -7.83
C GLY A 92 4.17 1.21 -7.64
N ALA A 93 4.60 1.89 -8.68
CA ALA A 93 4.46 3.33 -8.77
C ALA A 93 3.03 3.69 -9.20
N PHE A 94 2.64 4.95 -9.06
CA PHE A 94 1.41 5.47 -9.62
C PHE A 94 1.54 6.98 -9.85
N MET A 95 0.67 7.53 -10.71
CA MET A 95 0.57 8.97 -10.90
C MET A 95 -0.84 9.44 -10.57
N LEU A 96 -0.93 10.59 -9.91
CA LEU A 96 -2.16 11.34 -9.65
C LEU A 96 -1.92 12.80 -10.03
N GLY A 97 -2.33 13.20 -11.23
CA GLY A 97 -2.06 14.54 -11.73
C GLY A 97 -0.56 14.76 -11.94
N ASP A 98 -0.03 15.82 -11.34
CA ASP A 98 1.38 16.19 -11.29
C ASP A 98 2.12 15.57 -10.09
N ARG A 99 1.56 14.52 -9.49
CA ARG A 99 2.16 13.83 -8.34
C ARG A 99 2.54 12.40 -8.70
N LEU A 100 3.74 12.00 -8.27
CA LEU A 100 4.27 10.63 -8.41
C LEU A 100 4.25 9.95 -7.05
N GLY A 101 3.76 8.72 -7.02
CA GLY A 101 3.63 7.96 -5.80
C GLY A 101 4.14 6.53 -5.91
N MET A 102 4.31 5.93 -4.74
CA MET A 102 4.67 4.54 -4.52
C MET A 102 3.62 3.91 -3.61
N ALA A 103 3.16 2.71 -3.94
CA ALA A 103 2.27 1.97 -3.07
C ALA A 103 2.76 0.54 -2.89
N PHE A 104 2.57 0.00 -1.69
CA PHE A 104 2.66 -1.44 -1.43
C PHE A 104 1.44 -1.92 -0.64
N TYR A 105 1.16 -3.22 -0.75
CA TYR A 105 -0.02 -3.86 -0.20
C TYR A 105 0.24 -5.32 0.16
N PHE A 106 -0.06 -5.68 1.40
CA PHE A 106 -0.04 -7.05 1.92
C PHE A 106 -1.44 -7.64 1.90
N ARG A 107 -1.62 -8.70 1.12
CA ARG A 107 -2.92 -9.40 0.98
C ARG A 107 -3.31 -10.12 2.26
N ASP A 108 -2.36 -10.69 2.99
CA ASP A 108 -2.62 -11.39 4.25
C ASP A 108 -3.02 -10.46 5.39
N LEU A 109 -2.62 -9.18 5.33
CA LEU A 109 -3.02 -8.15 6.28
C LEU A 109 -4.23 -7.33 5.82
N ASP A 110 -4.64 -7.51 4.57
CA ASP A 110 -5.55 -6.62 3.86
C ASP A 110 -5.20 -5.12 4.03
N MET A 111 -3.89 -4.81 4.09
CA MET A 111 -3.38 -3.49 4.45
C MET A 111 -2.22 -3.06 3.54
N GLY A 112 -2.11 -1.76 3.30
CA GLY A 112 -1.01 -1.18 2.54
C GLY A 112 -0.73 0.27 2.90
N LEU A 113 0.29 0.81 2.24
CA LEU A 113 0.72 2.19 2.40
C LEU A 113 0.97 2.80 1.03
N CYS A 114 0.53 4.05 0.88
CA CYS A 114 0.87 4.92 -0.24
C CYS A 114 1.74 6.08 0.25
N ALA A 115 2.70 6.48 -0.56
CA ALA A 115 3.39 7.77 -0.45
C ALA A 115 3.22 8.51 -1.77
N LEU A 116 2.89 9.81 -1.70
CA LEU A 116 2.64 10.65 -2.85
C LEU A 116 3.41 11.96 -2.72
N GLY A 117 4.43 12.12 -3.55
CA GLY A 117 5.23 13.34 -3.62
C GLY A 117 4.76 14.26 -4.73
N ALA A 118 4.84 15.56 -4.50
CA ALA A 118 4.64 16.56 -5.55
C ALA A 118 5.86 16.62 -6.50
N LEU A 119 5.62 16.81 -7.80
CA LEU A 119 6.70 16.99 -8.80
C LEU A 119 7.11 18.45 -8.97
N ASP A 120 6.46 19.38 -8.26
CA ASP A 120 6.73 20.83 -8.29
C ASP A 120 7.94 21.27 -7.46
N GLY A 121 8.60 20.32 -6.76
CA GLY A 121 9.75 20.59 -5.91
C GLY A 121 9.42 21.09 -4.50
N SER A 122 8.15 21.11 -4.10
CA SER A 122 7.70 21.56 -2.76
C SER A 122 8.21 20.70 -1.60
N GLY A 123 8.79 19.52 -1.86
CA GLY A 123 9.29 18.59 -0.85
C GLY A 123 8.18 17.90 -0.03
N GLU A 124 6.92 18.23 -0.29
CA GLU A 124 5.77 17.64 0.41
C GLU A 124 5.57 16.19 -0.03
N VAL A 125 5.45 15.29 0.95
CA VAL A 125 5.06 13.89 0.74
C VAL A 125 3.86 13.56 1.62
N VAL A 126 2.77 13.14 0.97
CA VAL A 126 1.58 12.66 1.65
C VAL A 126 1.67 11.15 1.83
N PHE A 127 1.56 10.69 3.06
CA PHE A 127 1.48 9.26 3.39
C PHE A 127 0.04 8.85 3.69
N THR A 128 -0.38 7.67 3.23
CA THR A 128 -1.73 7.15 3.48
C THR A 128 -1.68 5.64 3.69
N ARG A 129 -1.93 5.21 4.92
CA ARG A 129 -2.19 3.80 5.24
C ARG A 129 -3.63 3.45 4.90
N PHE A 130 -3.85 2.32 4.26
CA PHE A 130 -5.18 1.88 3.85
C PHE A 130 -5.40 0.41 4.22
N SER A 131 -6.66 0.08 4.46
CA SER A 131 -7.13 -1.30 4.61
C SER A 131 -8.24 -1.57 3.61
N VAL A 132 -8.27 -2.79 3.07
CA VAL A 132 -9.27 -3.20 2.07
C VAL A 132 -10.07 -4.37 2.60
N TYR A 133 -11.32 -4.10 2.93
CA TYR A 133 -12.27 -5.14 3.34
C TYR A 133 -13.10 -5.54 2.11
N ASP A 134 -13.25 -6.84 1.89
CA ASP A 134 -14.30 -7.30 0.98
C ASP A 134 -15.66 -6.87 1.56
N GLN A 135 -16.62 -6.51 0.70
CA GLN A 135 -17.97 -6.21 1.17
C GLN A 135 -18.50 -7.42 1.94
N VAL A 136 -18.58 -7.28 3.26
CA VAL A 136 -19.38 -8.18 4.09
C VAL A 136 -20.80 -7.97 3.63
N GLY A 137 -21.36 -8.94 2.88
CA GLY A 137 -22.72 -8.83 2.38
C GLY A 137 -23.64 -8.40 3.52
N ALA A 138 -24.58 -7.47 3.27
CA ALA A 138 -25.42 -6.82 4.28
C ALA A 138 -26.16 -7.76 5.26
N LYS A 139 -26.19 -9.08 4.97
CA LYS A 139 -26.71 -10.14 5.84
C LYS A 139 -25.69 -10.69 6.88
N LYS A 140 -24.45 -10.22 6.89
CA LYS A 140 -23.37 -10.68 7.79
C LYS A 140 -22.66 -9.56 8.54
N SER A 141 -23.06 -8.30 8.36
CA SER A 141 -22.62 -7.19 9.20
C SER A 141 -23.39 -7.26 10.52
N PHE A 142 -22.73 -7.71 11.59
CA PHE A 142 -23.25 -7.53 12.93
C PHE A 142 -22.69 -6.22 13.47
N HIS A 143 -23.57 -5.31 13.86
CA HIS A 143 -23.17 -4.16 14.65
C HIS A 143 -23.17 -4.61 16.11
N THR A 144 -21.99 -4.61 16.73
CA THR A 144 -21.91 -4.74 18.19
C THR A 144 -21.74 -3.35 18.75
N ASP A 145 -22.74 -2.86 19.47
CA ASP A 145 -22.65 -1.57 20.12
C ASP A 145 -21.74 -1.64 21.36
N ARG A 146 -21.48 -0.49 21.99
CA ARG A 146 -20.69 -0.41 23.24
C ARG A 146 -21.35 -1.14 24.42
N SER A 147 -22.60 -1.58 24.29
CA SER A 147 -23.31 -2.38 25.29
C SER A 147 -23.09 -3.89 25.12
N GLY A 148 -22.34 -4.30 24.08
CA GLY A 148 -22.09 -5.71 23.77
C GLY A 148 -23.27 -6.41 23.10
N ARG A 149 -24.29 -5.66 22.64
CA ARG A 149 -25.46 -6.24 21.98
C ARG A 149 -25.25 -6.32 20.47
N ARG A 150 -25.63 -7.47 19.89
CA ARG A 150 -25.57 -7.72 18.45
C ARG A 150 -26.85 -7.21 17.79
N HIS A 151 -26.69 -6.36 16.76
CA HIS A 151 -27.73 -5.89 15.86
C HIS A 151 -27.43 -6.34 14.42
#